data_AF-A0A7S2NYZ9-F1
#
_entry.id   AF-A0A7S2NYZ9-F1
#
_cell.length_a   1.000
_cell.length_b   1.000
_cell.length_c   1.000
_cell.angle_alpha   90.00
_cell.angle_beta   90.00
_cell.angle_gamma   90.00
#
_symmetry.space_group_name_H-M   'P 1'
#
loop_
_entity.id
_entity.type
_entity.pdbx_description
1 polymer ?
#
loop_
_entity_poly.entity_id
_entity_poly.type
_entity_poly.pdbx_seq_one_letter_code
_entity_poly.pdbx_strand_id
1 'polypeptide(L)'
;STEPQGYNSNALDADKGGVDGELRRNWHAPDYTYYYEIPELDFELVAMDWNAEDFNGLGGRGHTREQLMHCGSVDNMRQSMTAIKDASTRVLKERAAKAERKNVAILGHYPDEFQGGVNHRRMYLESMPAERRRDTKVFNFFGHTHNQVCRRYDKGECVDFLTGGAGGCCSTHDTPAGFVAISWDASGRQVVECFAPDGRCSVWYRRFGFGAQRKRNSTADVCEHTLDDPTCPANAGPPAGR
;
A
#
# COMPACT_ATOMS: atom_id res chain seq x y z
N SER A 1 8.59 22.74 4.27
CA SER A 1 10.01 22.35 4.24
C SER A 1 10.46 22.17 2.79
N THR A 2 11.63 22.68 2.42
CA THR A 2 12.27 22.62 1.09
C THR A 2 13.37 21.55 0.99
N GLU A 3 13.33 20.54 1.86
CA GLU A 3 14.32 19.44 1.87
C GLU A 3 13.97 18.35 0.84
N PRO A 4 14.99 17.76 0.16
CA PRO A 4 14.80 16.70 -0.83
C PRO A 4 14.35 15.41 -0.14
N GLN A 5 13.09 15.03 -0.36
CA GLN A 5 12.56 13.65 -0.27
C GLN A 5 13.14 12.74 0.83
N GLY A 6 13.19 13.22 2.07
CA GLY A 6 13.38 12.34 3.22
C GLY A 6 12.15 11.42 3.38
N TYR A 7 12.38 10.16 3.76
CA TYR A 7 11.35 9.28 4.31
C TYR A 7 10.82 9.91 5.60
N ASN A 8 9.97 10.91 5.44
CA ASN A 8 9.40 11.69 6.52
C ASN A 8 8.10 10.97 6.87
N SER A 9 8.16 10.03 7.82
CA SER A 9 6.93 9.65 8.48
C SER A 9 6.34 10.93 9.08
N ASN A 10 5.07 11.21 8.77
CA ASN A 10 4.35 12.35 9.35
C ASN A 10 4.17 12.18 10.87
N ALA A 11 4.67 11.09 11.47
CA ALA A 11 4.54 10.71 12.86
C ALA A 11 5.02 11.76 13.89
N LEU A 12 5.80 12.78 13.49
CA LEU A 12 6.30 13.81 14.41
C LEU A 12 6.12 15.25 13.92
N ASP A 13 5.61 15.45 12.70
CA ASP A 13 5.58 16.76 12.06
C ASP A 13 4.12 17.20 11.82
N ALA A 14 3.59 18.02 12.73
CA ALA A 14 2.23 18.55 12.63
C ALA A 14 1.99 19.33 11.34
N ASP A 15 3.03 20.00 10.81
CA ASP A 15 2.94 20.77 9.56
C ASP A 15 2.81 19.86 8.32
N LYS A 16 3.07 18.56 8.48
CA LYS A 16 2.89 17.54 7.43
C LYS A 16 1.68 16.63 7.68
N GLY A 17 0.81 16.99 8.63
CA GLY A 17 -0.36 16.18 8.99
C GLY A 17 -0.10 15.18 10.13
N GLY A 18 1.04 15.26 10.81
CA GLY A 18 1.25 14.55 12.06
C GLY A 18 0.30 14.97 13.17
N VAL A 19 -0.01 14.05 14.07
CA VAL A 19 -0.63 14.36 15.37
C VAL A 19 0.49 14.76 16.34
N ASP A 20 0.43 15.95 16.92
CA ASP A 20 1.37 16.42 17.94
C ASP A 20 0.71 16.50 19.33
N GLY A 21 1.49 16.97 20.32
CA GLY A 21 0.99 17.26 21.66
C GLY A 21 0.72 16.03 22.55
N GLU A 22 -0.12 16.24 23.57
CA GLU A 22 -0.40 15.26 24.64
C GLU A 22 -1.02 13.95 24.13
N LEU A 23 -1.65 13.95 22.96
CA LEU A 23 -2.25 12.75 22.36
C LEU A 23 -1.21 11.68 22.00
N ARG A 24 0.03 12.07 21.65
CA ARG A 24 1.12 11.14 21.31
C ARG A 24 2.09 10.85 22.46
N ARG A 25 1.93 11.47 23.64
CA ARG A 25 2.84 11.26 24.79
C ARG A 25 2.94 9.78 25.18
N ASN A 26 1.87 9.02 25.00
CA ASN A 26 1.79 7.62 25.42
C ASN A 26 1.48 6.63 24.27
N TRP A 27 1.26 7.12 23.04
CA TRP A 27 0.86 6.29 21.89
C TRP A 27 1.79 6.53 20.70
N HIS A 28 2.58 5.51 20.37
CA HIS A 28 3.48 5.51 19.23
C HIS A 28 3.02 4.48 18.19
N ALA A 29 1.87 4.73 17.57
CA ALA A 29 1.55 4.06 16.30
C ALA A 29 2.33 4.77 15.19
N PRO A 30 3.14 4.04 14.38
CA PRO A 30 3.80 4.65 13.24
C PRO A 30 2.73 5.20 12.30
N ASP A 31 2.89 6.45 11.89
CA ASP A 31 2.07 7.09 10.88
C ASP A 31 2.71 6.82 9.51
N TYR A 32 2.03 6.04 8.69
CA TYR A 32 2.50 5.69 7.34
C TYR A 32 1.95 6.61 6.26
N THR A 33 1.40 7.77 6.64
CA THR A 33 1.02 8.82 5.70
C THR A 33 2.26 9.51 5.17
N TYR A 34 2.45 9.49 3.86
CA TYR A 34 3.45 10.31 3.18
C TYR A 34 3.12 10.40 1.69
N TYR A 35 3.81 11.30 0.99
CA TYR A 35 3.84 11.27 -0.46
C TYR A 35 5.29 11.36 -0.95
N TYR A 36 5.52 10.84 -2.15
CA TYR A 36 6.82 10.82 -2.80
C TYR A 36 6.63 11.09 -4.29
N GLU A 37 7.56 11.80 -4.92
CA GLU A 37 7.44 12.15 -6.34
C GLU A 37 8.67 11.69 -7.11
N ILE A 38 8.51 11.42 -8.40
CA ILE A 38 9.64 11.30 -9.33
C ILE A 38 9.31 12.21 -10.52
N PRO A 39 9.77 13.48 -10.51
CA PRO A 39 9.39 14.46 -11.52
C PRO A 39 9.67 14.00 -12.95
N GLU A 40 10.78 13.31 -13.18
CA GLU A 40 11.21 12.78 -14.47
C GLU A 40 10.25 11.74 -15.05
N LEU A 41 9.49 11.07 -14.18
CA LEU A 41 8.48 10.07 -14.54
C LEU A 41 7.06 10.63 -14.46
N ASP A 42 6.91 11.93 -14.21
CA ASP A 42 5.62 12.58 -13.96
C ASP A 42 4.80 11.80 -12.91
N PHE A 43 5.49 11.32 -11.87
CA PHE A 43 4.99 10.32 -10.93
C PHE A 43 4.83 10.86 -9.52
N GLU A 44 3.77 10.42 -8.86
CA GLU A 44 3.50 10.59 -7.44
C GLU A 44 3.02 9.29 -6.81
N LEU A 45 3.54 9.00 -5.61
CA LEU A 45 3.02 8.00 -4.70
C LEU A 45 2.41 8.70 -3.49
N VAL A 46 1.20 8.30 -3.08
CA VAL A 46 0.55 8.76 -1.84
C VAL A 46 0.24 7.53 -0.98
N ALA A 47 0.89 7.42 0.18
CA ALA A 47 0.62 6.37 1.16
C ALA A 47 -0.36 6.88 2.22
N MET A 48 -1.31 6.03 2.60
CA MET A 48 -2.47 6.36 3.43
C MET A 48 -2.52 5.48 4.68
N ASP A 49 -2.66 6.10 5.85
CA ASP A 49 -2.89 5.39 7.10
C ASP A 49 -4.35 5.56 7.56
N TRP A 50 -5.14 4.51 7.36
CA TRP A 50 -6.55 4.43 7.74
C TRP A 50 -6.80 3.34 8.79
N ASN A 51 -5.80 3.04 9.63
CA ASN A 51 -5.89 2.02 10.69
C ASN A 51 -7.02 2.29 11.70
N ALA A 52 -7.51 3.53 11.79
CA ALA A 52 -8.67 3.86 12.61
C ALA A 52 -9.95 3.10 12.22
N GLU A 53 -10.09 2.69 10.96
CA GLU A 53 -11.27 1.97 10.47
C GLU A 53 -11.36 0.54 11.01
N ASP A 54 -10.22 -0.07 11.32
CA ASP A 54 -10.13 -1.40 11.92
C ASP A 54 -9.55 -1.32 13.34
N PHE A 55 -10.03 -0.35 14.13
CA PHE A 55 -9.54 -0.13 15.49
C PHE A 55 -9.56 -1.39 16.36
N ASN A 56 -10.57 -2.24 16.16
CA ASN A 56 -10.71 -3.48 16.94
C ASN A 56 -9.84 -4.63 16.43
N GLY A 57 -9.31 -4.55 15.20
CA GLY A 57 -8.39 -5.53 14.61
C GLY A 57 -6.91 -5.21 14.83
N LEU A 58 -6.60 -4.07 15.46
CA LEU A 58 -5.23 -3.63 15.67
C LEU A 58 -4.41 -4.63 16.49
N GLY A 59 -3.18 -4.83 16.03
CA GLY A 59 -2.15 -5.74 16.56
C GLY A 59 -2.58 -7.15 16.92
N GLY A 60 -3.62 -7.63 16.23
CA GLY A 60 -3.99 -9.03 16.19
C GLY A 60 -4.36 -9.61 17.56
N ARG A 61 -3.99 -10.87 17.79
CA ARG A 61 -4.36 -11.61 19.01
C ARG A 61 -3.51 -11.24 20.24
N GLY A 62 -2.59 -10.28 20.09
CA GLY A 62 -1.54 -10.00 21.08
C GLY A 62 -1.88 -8.95 22.12
N HIS A 63 -2.97 -8.19 21.96
CA HIS A 63 -3.27 -7.07 22.85
C HIS A 63 -4.27 -7.42 23.93
N THR A 64 -3.87 -7.26 25.19
CA THR A 64 -4.82 -7.15 26.29
C THR A 64 -5.22 -5.68 26.43
N ARG A 65 -6.50 -5.43 26.72
CA ARG A 65 -7.01 -4.10 27.10
C ARG A 65 -6.14 -3.45 28.19
N GLU A 66 -5.49 -4.24 29.03
CA GLU A 66 -4.57 -3.79 30.07
C GLU A 66 -3.34 -3.06 29.52
N GLN A 67 -2.71 -3.54 28.44
CA GLN A 67 -1.60 -2.85 27.79
C GLN A 67 -2.02 -1.47 27.29
N LEU A 68 -3.23 -1.38 26.70
CA LEU A 68 -3.79 -0.12 26.23
C LEU A 68 -4.05 0.85 27.40
N MET A 69 -4.50 0.34 28.55
CA MET A 69 -4.75 1.16 29.74
C MET A 69 -3.46 1.62 30.42
N HIS A 70 -2.32 0.95 30.24
CA HIS A 70 -1.01 1.42 30.71
C HIS A 70 -0.47 2.58 29.88
N CYS A 71 -0.80 2.61 28.59
CA CYS A 71 -0.47 3.70 27.67
C CYS A 71 -1.52 4.83 27.69
N GLY A 72 -2.48 4.84 28.62
CA GLY A 72 -3.50 5.88 28.73
C GLY A 72 -4.91 5.29 28.65
N SER A 73 -5.68 5.68 27.64
CA SER A 73 -7.06 5.21 27.47
C SER A 73 -7.31 4.75 26.03
N VAL A 74 -8.24 3.81 25.89
CA VAL A 74 -8.76 3.36 24.58
C VAL A 74 -9.31 4.55 23.79
N ASP A 75 -9.94 5.51 24.46
CA ASP A 75 -10.49 6.71 23.83
C ASP A 75 -9.39 7.61 23.25
N ASN A 76 -8.29 7.82 23.99
CA ASN A 76 -7.16 8.62 23.51
C ASN A 76 -6.49 7.96 22.30
N MET A 77 -6.33 6.63 22.33
CA MET A 77 -5.80 5.88 21.19
C MET A 77 -6.72 6.04 19.97
N ARG A 78 -8.03 5.83 20.15
CA ARG A 78 -9.02 5.99 19.08
C ARG A 78 -9.00 7.40 18.51
N GLN A 79 -8.94 8.42 19.37
CA GLN A 79 -8.84 9.81 18.95
C GLN A 79 -7.56 10.06 18.13
N SER A 80 -6.41 9.57 18.61
CA SER A 80 -5.14 9.71 17.89
C SER A 80 -5.18 9.05 16.52
N MET A 81 -5.77 7.86 16.41
CA MET A 81 -5.87 7.15 15.14
C MET A 81 -6.84 7.82 14.17
N THR A 82 -7.99 8.29 14.65
CA THR A 82 -8.90 9.08 13.84
C THR A 82 -8.21 10.34 13.32
N ALA A 83 -7.41 11.02 14.14
CA ALA A 83 -6.65 12.18 13.71
C ALA A 83 -5.62 11.85 12.61
N ILE A 84 -4.94 10.70 12.69
CA ILE A 84 -4.04 10.19 11.62
C ILE A 84 -4.82 9.95 10.32
N LYS A 85 -5.97 9.28 10.40
CA LYS A 85 -6.85 9.04 9.24
C LYS A 85 -7.31 10.36 8.60
N ASP A 86 -7.74 11.32 9.42
CA ASP A 86 -8.21 12.63 8.94
C ASP A 86 -7.07 13.42 8.27
N ALA A 87 -5.86 13.35 8.83
CA ALA A 87 -4.69 13.93 8.21
C ALA A 87 -4.29 13.25 6.90
N SER A 88 -4.29 11.91 6.85
CA SER A 88 -4.11 11.14 5.60
C SER A 88 -5.09 11.61 4.54
N THR A 89 -6.36 11.70 4.91
CA THR A 89 -7.44 12.13 4.01
C THR A 89 -7.19 13.51 3.45
N ARG A 90 -6.72 14.44 4.30
CA ARG A 90 -6.37 15.80 3.91
C ARG A 90 -5.21 15.81 2.92
N VAL A 91 -4.12 15.09 3.21
CA VAL A 91 -2.98 14.95 2.29
C VAL A 91 -3.45 14.45 0.93
N LEU A 92 -4.21 13.36 0.87
CA LEU A 92 -4.72 12.82 -0.39
C LEU A 92 -5.51 13.87 -1.19
N LYS A 93 -6.41 14.60 -0.53
CA LYS A 93 -7.25 15.63 -1.17
C LYS A 93 -6.44 16.84 -1.62
N GLU A 94 -5.46 17.29 -0.83
CA GLU A 94 -4.60 18.42 -1.19
C GLU A 94 -3.69 18.08 -2.38
N ARG A 95 -3.11 16.87 -2.40
CA ARG A 95 -2.32 16.40 -3.54
C ARG A 95 -3.19 16.23 -4.80
N ALA A 96 -4.40 15.68 -4.65
CA ALA A 96 -5.39 15.59 -5.72
C ALA A 96 -5.80 16.96 -6.27
N ALA A 97 -6.01 17.95 -5.40
CA ALA A 97 -6.41 19.30 -5.81
C ALA A 97 -5.30 20.01 -6.61
N LYS A 98 -4.03 19.75 -6.27
CA LYS A 98 -2.87 20.25 -7.03
C LYS A 98 -2.69 19.52 -8.37
N ALA A 99 -2.90 18.20 -8.39
CA ALA A 99 -2.84 17.35 -9.59
C ALA A 99 -1.60 17.59 -10.45
N GLU A 100 -0.44 17.77 -9.81
CA GLU A 100 0.81 18.17 -10.46
C GLU A 100 1.39 17.05 -11.33
N ARG A 101 1.06 15.78 -11.00
CA ARG A 101 1.57 14.59 -11.67
C ARG A 101 0.51 13.87 -12.50
N LYS A 102 0.94 13.28 -13.63
CA LYS A 102 0.05 12.45 -14.48
C LYS A 102 0.00 10.99 -14.09
N ASN A 103 1.01 10.45 -13.42
CA ASN A 103 1.06 9.08 -12.95
C ASN A 103 0.94 9.06 -11.43
N VAL A 104 -0.12 8.49 -10.87
CA VAL A 104 -0.38 8.47 -9.43
C VAL A 104 -0.59 7.05 -8.94
N ALA A 105 0.14 6.66 -7.91
CA ALA A 105 -0.06 5.43 -7.15
C ALA A 105 -0.50 5.76 -5.73
N ILE A 106 -1.64 5.22 -5.30
CA ILE A 106 -2.14 5.38 -3.93
C ILE A 106 -1.97 4.05 -3.21
N LEU A 107 -1.29 4.05 -2.07
CA LEU A 107 -1.14 2.88 -1.21
C LEU A 107 -2.05 3.05 0.02
N GLY A 108 -2.82 2.02 0.34
CA GLY A 108 -3.55 1.91 1.61
C GLY A 108 -3.44 0.51 2.18
N HIS A 109 -3.69 0.33 3.47
CA HIS A 109 -3.70 -1.04 4.03
C HIS A 109 -5.02 -1.77 3.71
N TYR A 110 -6.15 -1.08 3.81
CA TYR A 110 -7.48 -1.70 3.82
C TYR A 110 -8.19 -1.64 2.47
N PRO A 111 -8.93 -2.70 2.07
CA PRO A 111 -9.93 -2.64 1.01
C PRO A 111 -11.13 -1.76 1.38
N ASP A 112 -11.87 -1.30 0.37
CA ASP A 112 -13.05 -0.45 0.52
C ASP A 112 -14.06 -0.99 1.58
N GLU A 113 -14.29 -2.31 1.63
CA GLU A 113 -15.22 -2.93 2.58
C GLU A 113 -14.81 -2.79 4.07
N PHE A 114 -13.52 -2.56 4.34
CA PHE A 114 -12.98 -2.28 5.67
C PHE A 114 -12.87 -0.78 5.95
N GLN A 115 -13.28 0.08 5.00
CA GLN A 115 -13.18 1.54 5.09
C GLN A 115 -14.54 2.22 4.89
N GLY A 116 -15.64 1.55 5.26
CA GLY A 116 -16.99 2.08 5.08
C GLY A 116 -17.38 2.30 3.61
N GLY A 117 -16.81 1.53 2.68
CA GLY A 117 -17.05 1.66 1.24
C GLY A 117 -16.33 2.83 0.57
N VAL A 118 -15.37 3.44 1.28
CA VAL A 118 -14.50 4.49 0.71
C VAL A 118 -13.41 3.85 -0.14
N ASN A 119 -13.22 4.41 -1.34
CA ASN A 119 -12.16 4.01 -2.25
C ASN A 119 -11.22 5.21 -2.44
N HIS A 120 -9.93 5.05 -2.11
CA HIS A 120 -8.99 6.18 -2.15
C HIS A 120 -8.79 6.74 -3.57
N ARG A 121 -8.76 5.89 -4.62
CA ARG A 121 -8.68 6.38 -6.01
C ARG A 121 -9.90 7.21 -6.39
N ARG A 122 -11.11 6.76 -6.04
CA ARG A 122 -12.33 7.54 -6.26
C ARG A 122 -12.24 8.89 -5.54
N MET A 123 -11.84 8.88 -4.26
CA MET A 123 -11.68 10.11 -3.48
C MET A 123 -10.68 11.09 -4.12
N TYR A 124 -9.54 10.58 -4.61
CA TYR A 124 -8.53 11.36 -5.30
C TYR A 124 -9.09 11.98 -6.59
N LEU A 125 -9.73 11.17 -7.44
CA LEU A 125 -10.34 11.64 -8.69
C LEU A 125 -11.45 12.67 -8.44
N GLU A 126 -12.28 12.49 -7.42
CA GLU A 126 -13.35 13.43 -7.06
C GLU A 126 -12.80 14.79 -6.58
N SER A 127 -11.64 14.77 -5.91
CA SER A 127 -10.97 15.97 -5.39
C SER A 127 -10.08 16.67 -6.42
N MET A 128 -9.84 16.03 -7.56
CA MET A 128 -9.02 16.55 -8.66
C MET A 128 -9.82 17.52 -9.56
N PRO A 129 -9.20 18.61 -10.05
CA PRO A 129 -9.80 19.48 -11.08
C PRO A 129 -10.21 18.68 -12.32
N ALA A 130 -11.42 18.92 -12.84
CA ALA A 130 -12.04 18.09 -13.87
C ALA A 130 -11.21 18.01 -15.17
N GLU A 131 -10.54 19.10 -15.52
CA GLU A 131 -9.65 19.24 -16.66
C GLU A 131 -8.40 18.36 -16.55
N ARG A 132 -7.93 18.06 -15.34
CA ARG A 132 -6.73 17.20 -15.12
C ARG A 132 -7.07 15.71 -15.13
N ARG A 133 -8.33 15.34 -14.83
CA ARG A 133 -8.76 13.93 -14.70
C ARG A 133 -8.55 13.11 -15.96
N ARG A 134 -8.67 13.73 -17.14
CA ARG A 134 -8.53 13.01 -18.42
C ARG A 134 -7.08 12.62 -18.72
N ASP A 135 -6.14 13.41 -18.22
CA ASP A 135 -4.71 13.27 -18.51
C ASP A 135 -3.94 12.60 -17.35
N THR A 136 -4.64 12.29 -16.25
CA THR A 136 -4.05 11.68 -15.05
C THR A 136 -4.48 10.22 -14.93
N LYS A 137 -3.50 9.35 -14.74
CA LYS A 137 -3.67 7.94 -14.45
C LYS A 137 -3.46 7.71 -12.96
N VAL A 138 -4.47 7.12 -12.32
CA VAL A 138 -4.46 6.87 -10.88
C VAL A 138 -4.69 5.39 -10.64
N PHE A 139 -3.81 4.78 -9.86
CA PHE A 139 -3.91 3.40 -9.40
C PHE A 139 -4.05 3.36 -7.88
N ASN A 140 -4.85 2.43 -7.38
CA ASN A 140 -5.01 2.16 -5.96
C ASN A 140 -4.48 0.77 -5.62
N PHE A 141 -3.66 0.67 -4.60
CA PHE A 141 -3.08 -0.58 -4.12
C PHE A 141 -3.41 -0.74 -2.65
N PHE A 142 -3.97 -1.89 -2.29
CA PHE A 142 -4.37 -2.18 -0.92
C PHE A 142 -4.19 -3.65 -0.56
N GLY A 143 -4.22 -3.98 0.73
CA GLY A 143 -3.87 -5.30 1.23
C GLY A 143 -4.90 -5.84 2.22
N HIS A 144 -4.44 -6.13 3.44
CA HIS A 144 -5.20 -6.66 4.57
C HIS A 144 -5.69 -8.11 4.43
N THR A 145 -6.40 -8.48 3.37
CA THR A 145 -7.06 -9.81 3.29
C THR A 145 -6.17 -10.92 2.73
N HIS A 146 -4.87 -10.68 2.62
CA HIS A 146 -3.87 -11.63 2.13
C HIS A 146 -4.18 -12.31 0.78
N ASN A 147 -4.85 -11.59 -0.13
CA ASN A 147 -5.18 -12.06 -1.47
C ASN A 147 -4.45 -11.24 -2.54
N GLN A 148 -4.40 -11.77 -3.75
CA GLN A 148 -3.84 -11.11 -4.94
C GLN A 148 -4.91 -11.03 -6.04
N VAL A 149 -5.54 -9.87 -6.23
CA VAL A 149 -6.73 -9.72 -7.09
C VAL A 149 -6.81 -8.33 -7.72
N CYS A 150 -7.20 -8.27 -9.00
CA CYS A 150 -7.73 -7.03 -9.57
C CYS A 150 -9.19 -6.82 -9.17
N ARG A 151 -9.49 -5.75 -8.42
CA ARG A 151 -10.84 -5.47 -7.90
C ARG A 151 -11.68 -4.57 -8.81
N ARG A 152 -11.03 -3.71 -9.61
CA ARG A 152 -11.73 -2.77 -10.49
C ARG A 152 -10.97 -2.57 -11.79
N TYR A 153 -11.72 -2.45 -12.88
CA TYR A 153 -11.21 -2.09 -14.20
C TYR A 153 -11.74 -0.73 -14.64
N ASP A 154 -10.90 0.03 -15.34
CA ASP A 154 -11.25 1.27 -16.03
C ASP A 154 -10.69 1.18 -17.46
N LYS A 155 -11.58 1.30 -18.46
CA LYS A 155 -11.24 1.16 -19.89
C LYS A 155 -10.42 -0.11 -20.23
N GLY A 156 -10.72 -1.22 -19.55
CA GLY A 156 -10.07 -2.52 -19.78
C GLY A 156 -8.73 -2.71 -19.05
N GLU A 157 -8.30 -1.72 -18.27
CA GLU A 157 -7.10 -1.80 -17.44
C GLU A 157 -7.48 -1.94 -15.97
N CYS A 158 -6.77 -2.79 -15.21
CA CYS A 158 -6.97 -2.90 -13.78
C CYS A 158 -6.50 -1.61 -13.08
N VAL A 159 -7.32 -1.03 -12.22
CA VAL A 159 -6.98 0.22 -11.51
C VAL A 159 -6.98 0.12 -9.99
N ASP A 160 -7.63 -0.90 -9.45
CA ASP A 160 -7.68 -1.17 -8.01
C ASP A 160 -7.11 -2.57 -7.77
N PHE A 161 -5.96 -2.64 -7.11
CA PHE A 161 -5.19 -3.85 -6.87
C PHE A 161 -5.24 -4.24 -5.40
N LEU A 162 -5.84 -5.40 -5.12
CA LEU A 162 -5.65 -6.08 -3.85
C LEU A 162 -4.35 -6.88 -3.94
N THR A 163 -3.33 -6.45 -3.20
CA THR A 163 -1.95 -6.96 -3.24
C THR A 163 -1.44 -7.39 -1.87
N GLY A 164 -2.32 -7.91 -1.01
CA GLY A 164 -1.96 -8.41 0.32
C GLY A 164 -1.32 -9.80 0.31
N GLY A 165 -1.30 -10.49 -0.85
CA GLY A 165 -0.91 -11.90 -0.96
C GLY A 165 0.59 -12.18 -1.01
N ALA A 166 1.49 -11.22 -0.75
CA ALA A 166 2.93 -11.37 -0.97
C ALA A 166 3.59 -12.54 -0.21
N GLY A 167 3.14 -12.82 1.02
CA GLY A 167 3.65 -13.96 1.80
C GLY A 167 2.96 -15.30 1.53
N GLY A 168 1.95 -15.33 0.66
CA GLY A 168 0.92 -16.37 0.69
C GLY A 168 0.11 -16.32 2.00
N CYS A 169 -0.99 -17.09 2.12
CA CYS A 169 -1.73 -17.14 3.38
C CYS A 169 -2.48 -18.44 3.65
N CYS A 170 -2.62 -18.71 4.95
CA CYS A 170 -3.00 -19.93 5.64
C CYS A 170 -4.52 -20.23 5.66
N SER A 171 -5.31 -19.71 4.71
CA SER A 171 -6.68 -20.23 4.57
C SER A 171 -6.65 -21.61 3.89
N THR A 172 -7.69 -22.42 4.09
CA THR A 172 -7.83 -23.82 3.64
C THR A 172 -7.62 -24.09 2.13
N HIS A 173 -7.22 -23.10 1.34
CA HIS A 173 -7.15 -23.11 -0.12
C HIS A 173 -5.85 -22.54 -0.72
N ASP A 174 -4.72 -22.55 0.01
CA ASP A 174 -3.37 -22.16 -0.47
C ASP A 174 -3.40 -20.98 -1.44
N THR A 175 -3.68 -19.78 -0.93
CA THR A 175 -3.63 -18.59 -1.78
C THR A 175 -2.17 -18.34 -2.16
N PRO A 176 -1.83 -18.42 -3.45
CA PRO A 176 -0.45 -18.40 -3.84
C PRO A 176 0.15 -17.01 -3.63
N ALA A 177 1.44 -16.98 -3.27
CA ALA A 177 2.19 -15.75 -3.15
C ALA A 177 2.17 -14.95 -4.45
N GLY A 178 2.06 -13.62 -4.35
CA GLY A 178 2.00 -12.74 -5.51
C GLY A 178 2.32 -11.30 -5.18
N PHE A 179 2.59 -10.49 -6.20
CA PHE A 179 2.91 -9.08 -6.05
C PHE A 179 2.44 -8.27 -7.26
N VAL A 180 2.51 -6.95 -7.15
CA VAL A 180 2.24 -6.02 -8.25
C VAL A 180 3.49 -5.21 -8.54
N ALA A 181 3.86 -5.11 -9.82
CA ALA A 181 4.94 -4.24 -10.26
C ALA A 181 4.36 -3.04 -11.02
N ILE A 182 4.89 -1.86 -10.69
CA ILE A 182 4.65 -0.63 -11.44
C ILE A 182 5.86 -0.40 -12.33
N SER A 183 5.61 -0.18 -13.61
CA SER A 183 6.62 0.13 -14.63
C SER A 183 6.17 1.32 -15.48
N TRP A 184 7.00 1.74 -16.43
CA TRP A 184 6.69 2.81 -17.37
C TRP A 184 6.94 2.33 -18.78
N ASP A 185 6.03 2.66 -19.71
CA ASP A 185 6.23 2.38 -21.12
C ASP A 185 7.18 3.39 -21.80
N ALA A 186 7.47 3.17 -23.08
CA ALA A 186 8.36 4.04 -23.85
C ALA A 186 7.85 5.50 -23.98
N SER A 187 6.58 5.77 -23.67
CA SER A 187 6.00 7.11 -23.64
C SER A 187 6.03 7.77 -22.25
N GLY A 188 6.56 7.07 -21.23
CA GLY A 188 6.57 7.54 -19.85
C GLY A 188 5.22 7.39 -19.14
N ARG A 189 4.29 6.61 -19.70
CA ARG A 189 3.01 6.30 -19.04
C ARG A 189 3.21 5.11 -18.11
N GLN A 190 2.69 5.24 -16.88
CA GLN A 190 2.72 4.17 -15.90
C GLN A 190 1.93 2.95 -16.39
N VAL A 191 2.49 1.75 -16.24
CA VAL A 191 1.87 0.45 -16.50
C VAL A 191 1.96 -0.38 -15.23
N VAL A 192 0.99 -1.25 -15.00
CA VAL A 192 0.95 -2.08 -13.79
C VAL A 192 0.71 -3.53 -14.18
N GLU A 193 1.56 -4.41 -13.70
CA GLU A 193 1.49 -5.85 -13.90
C GLU A 193 1.26 -6.54 -12.57
N CYS A 194 0.26 -7.42 -12.51
CA CYS A 194 0.03 -8.25 -11.34
C CYS A 194 0.56 -9.68 -11.57
N PHE A 195 1.35 -10.15 -10.61
CA PHE A 195 2.00 -11.45 -10.62
C PHE A 195 1.35 -12.32 -9.57
N ALA A 196 0.62 -13.35 -10.02
CA ALA A 196 0.11 -14.41 -9.18
C ALA A 196 0.18 -15.73 -9.95
N PRO A 197 0.43 -16.86 -9.28
CA PRO A 197 0.35 -18.19 -9.91
C PRO A 197 -1.03 -18.50 -10.47
N ASP A 198 -2.09 -17.90 -9.93
CA ASP A 198 -3.44 -18.00 -10.47
C ASP A 198 -3.72 -16.96 -11.56
N GLY A 199 -4.54 -17.33 -12.54
CA GLY A 199 -4.88 -16.47 -13.68
C GLY A 199 -5.77 -15.26 -13.34
N ARG A 200 -6.14 -15.05 -12.07
CA ARG A 200 -7.01 -13.94 -11.63
C ARG A 200 -6.24 -12.62 -11.55
N CYS A 201 -4.91 -12.69 -11.56
CA CYS A 201 -4.04 -11.53 -11.60
C CYS A 201 -3.21 -11.39 -12.89
N SER A 202 -3.29 -12.32 -13.82
CA SER A 202 -2.63 -12.15 -15.11
C SER A 202 -3.34 -11.09 -15.95
N VAL A 203 -2.71 -9.92 -16.10
CA VAL A 203 -3.08 -8.89 -17.07
C VAL A 203 -2.74 -9.43 -18.47
N TRP A 204 -3.57 -10.34 -18.99
CA TRP A 204 -3.42 -10.79 -20.38
C TRP A 204 -3.87 -9.67 -21.30
N TYR A 205 -2.89 -8.92 -21.82
CA TYR A 205 -3.00 -8.38 -23.17
C TYR A 205 -3.40 -9.54 -24.08
N ARG A 206 -4.59 -9.47 -24.68
CA ARG A 206 -4.98 -10.29 -25.82
C ARG A 206 -4.00 -10.04 -26.97
N ARG A 207 -2.84 -10.71 -26.97
CA ARG A 207 -2.16 -11.08 -28.20
C ARG A 207 -2.65 -12.47 -28.58
N PHE A 208 -3.49 -12.50 -29.61
CA PHE A 208 -3.74 -13.69 -30.42
C PHE A 208 -2.40 -14.34 -30.80
N GLY A 209 -2.25 -15.63 -30.50
CA GLY A 209 -1.06 -16.40 -30.86
C GLY A 209 -1.10 -17.78 -30.23
N PHE A 210 -1.57 -18.75 -31.00
CA PHE A 210 -1.63 -20.18 -30.71
C PHE A 210 -0.38 -20.77 -30.05
N GLY A 211 -0.56 -21.78 -29.19
CA GLY A 211 0.35 -22.92 -29.13
C GLY A 211 0.95 -23.26 -27.77
N ALA A 212 0.72 -24.50 -27.36
CA ALA A 212 1.39 -25.27 -26.30
C ALA A 212 0.96 -25.02 -24.85
N GLN A 213 0.21 -25.98 -24.32
CA GLN A 213 0.24 -26.36 -22.90
C GLN A 213 1.70 -26.54 -22.45
N ARG A 214 2.25 -25.58 -21.72
CA ARG A 214 3.44 -25.81 -20.91
C ARG A 214 3.01 -26.44 -19.59
N LYS A 215 3.45 -27.68 -19.35
CA LYS A 215 3.46 -28.29 -18.02
C LYS A 215 4.18 -27.34 -17.07
N ARG A 216 3.47 -26.79 -16.09
CA ARG A 216 4.05 -25.98 -15.02
C ARG A 216 4.75 -26.90 -14.03
N ASN A 217 6.08 -26.94 -14.08
CA ASN A 217 6.89 -27.10 -12.88
C ASN A 217 7.16 -25.68 -12.37
N SER A 218 6.32 -25.18 -11.46
CA SER A 218 6.49 -23.87 -10.82
C SER A 218 7.04 -23.99 -9.39
N THR A 219 7.92 -24.96 -9.15
CA THR A 219 8.63 -25.15 -7.87
C THR A 219 10.04 -24.53 -7.88
N ALA A 220 10.35 -23.65 -8.81
CA ALA A 220 11.59 -22.88 -8.80
C ALA A 220 11.26 -21.39 -8.82
N ASP A 221 11.91 -20.64 -7.94
CA ASP A 221 11.93 -19.17 -7.81
C ASP A 221 11.05 -18.52 -6.73
N VAL A 222 10.69 -19.29 -5.69
CA VAL A 222 10.55 -18.68 -4.36
C VAL A 222 11.53 -19.41 -3.46
N CYS A 223 12.53 -18.71 -2.92
CA CYS A 223 13.38 -19.29 -1.89
C CYS A 223 12.48 -19.75 -0.74
N GLU A 224 12.64 -21.00 -0.32
CA GLU A 224 11.90 -21.59 0.81
C GLU A 224 12.19 -20.84 2.14
N HIS A 225 13.26 -20.03 2.13
CA HIS A 225 13.77 -19.27 3.25
C HIS A 225 14.11 -17.84 2.78
N THR A 226 13.59 -16.81 3.46
CA THR A 226 13.97 -15.42 3.19
C THR A 226 15.44 -15.21 3.60
N LEU A 227 16.11 -14.18 3.05
CA LEU A 227 17.54 -13.87 3.30
C LEU A 227 17.88 -13.66 4.80
N ASP A 228 16.85 -13.44 5.59
CA ASP A 228 16.78 -13.18 7.02
C ASP A 228 16.43 -14.43 7.86
N ASP A 229 16.29 -15.62 7.24
CA ASP A 229 16.11 -16.88 7.95
C ASP A 229 17.44 -17.32 8.61
N PRO A 230 17.51 -17.36 9.96
CA PRO A 230 18.71 -17.76 10.69
C PRO A 230 19.10 -19.24 10.49
N THR A 231 18.25 -20.04 9.84
CA THR A 231 18.52 -21.45 9.53
C THR A 231 19.25 -21.64 8.18
N CYS A 232 19.44 -20.58 7.38
CA CYS A 232 20.22 -20.67 6.14
C CYS A 232 21.74 -20.81 6.42
N PRO A 233 22.38 -21.93 6.02
CA PRO A 233 23.78 -22.22 6.35
C PRO A 233 24.82 -21.32 5.64
N ALA A 234 24.38 -20.35 4.82
CA ALA A 234 25.25 -19.38 4.14
C ALA A 234 25.40 -18.04 4.88
N ASN A 235 24.69 -17.81 5.99
CA ASN A 235 24.85 -16.62 6.84
C ASN A 235 26.04 -16.75 7.81
N ALA A 236 27.22 -17.08 7.27
CA ALA A 236 28.45 -16.62 7.88
C ALA A 236 28.55 -15.13 7.52
N GLY A 237 27.99 -14.26 8.37
CA GLY A 237 28.18 -12.82 8.26
C GLY A 237 29.66 -12.48 8.08
N PRO A 238 29.99 -11.30 7.50
CA PRO A 238 31.38 -10.91 7.28
C PRO A 238 32.16 -11.03 8.60
N PRO A 239 33.38 -11.59 8.58
CA PRO A 239 34.17 -11.77 9.78
C PRO A 239 34.29 -10.42 10.49
N ALA A 240 33.91 -10.39 11.77
CA ALA A 240 34.12 -9.23 12.63
C ALA A 240 35.62 -8.90 12.61
N GLY A 241 35.97 -7.82 11.93
CA GLY A 241 37.34 -7.39 11.70
C GLY A 241 37.58 -5.99 12.23
N ARG A 242 37.67 -5.85 13.55
CA ARG A 242 38.86 -5.43 14.33
C ARG A 242 38.46 -5.11 15.76
#